data_AF-A0A2A2R3F8-F1
#
_entry.id   AF-A0A2A2R3F8-F1
#
_cell.length_a   1.000
_cell.length_b   1.000
_cell.length_c   1.000
_cell.angle_alpha   90.00
_cell.angle_beta   90.00
_cell.angle_gamma   90.00
#
_symmetry.space_group_name_H-M   'P 1'
#
loop_
_entity.id
_entity.type
_entity.pdbx_description
1 polymer ?
#
loop_
_entity_poly.entity_id
_entity_poly.type
_entity_poly.pdbx_seq_one_letter_code
_entity_poly.pdbx_strand_id
1 'polypeptide(L)'
;MKTNRNSPIPHWPVLTLGAMLTTGLLISACSEQRSAKTPPPDKKLTTPETLVGDMRKNEYKENPTPENARKMDHAMAELDSEIRELQELTKRTSGSEKARAEEKLVLLQRKRDELARDYNEAKYRAAVDEAKEAVRNFGEALKNAVTPDSNK
;
A
#
# COMPACT_ATOMS: atom_id res chain seq x y z
N MET A 1 66.44 -13.37 -12.85
CA MET A 1 65.94 -14.28 -11.78
C MET A 1 64.80 -15.12 -12.35
N LYS A 2 64.74 -16.44 -12.12
CA LYS A 2 63.91 -17.08 -11.06
C LYS A 2 62.50 -16.46 -10.89
N THR A 3 61.36 -17.13 -10.95
CA THR A 3 60.84 -18.38 -11.56
C THR A 3 59.53 -18.69 -10.84
N ASN A 4 58.41 -18.72 -11.55
CA ASN A 4 57.31 -19.69 -11.36
C ASN A 4 56.33 -19.48 -12.55
N ARG A 5 55.88 -20.46 -13.34
CA ARG A 5 55.50 -21.88 -13.09
C ARG A 5 54.38 -21.97 -12.04
N ASN A 6 53.17 -22.44 -12.34
CA ASN A 6 52.82 -23.60 -13.17
C ASN A 6 51.51 -23.43 -13.99
N SER A 7 51.41 -24.26 -15.03
CA SER A 7 50.19 -24.66 -15.78
C SER A 7 49.48 -25.83 -15.01
N PRO A 8 48.45 -26.56 -15.51
CA PRO A 8 47.86 -26.56 -16.86
C PRO A 8 46.31 -26.78 -16.99
N ILE A 9 45.85 -26.63 -18.24
CA ILE A 9 44.82 -27.42 -18.97
C ILE A 9 44.85 -28.94 -18.64
N PRO A 10 43.81 -29.77 -18.92
CA PRO A 10 42.50 -29.50 -19.56
C PRO A 10 41.33 -29.94 -18.61
N HIS A 11 40.09 -30.36 -18.95
CA HIS A 11 39.57 -31.15 -20.08
C HIS A 11 38.03 -31.34 -20.04
N TRP A 12 37.48 -31.81 -21.16
CA TRP A 12 36.25 -32.65 -21.29
C TRP A 12 36.74 -34.05 -21.77
N PRO A 13 35.94 -35.16 -21.79
CA PRO A 13 34.49 -35.28 -21.59
C PRO A 13 34.11 -36.42 -20.61
N VAL A 14 32.83 -36.84 -20.59
CA VAL A 14 32.34 -38.23 -20.85
C VAL A 14 30.90 -38.36 -20.32
N LEU A 15 29.99 -38.82 -21.18
CA LEU A 15 28.66 -39.30 -20.79
C LEU A 15 28.72 -40.81 -20.48
N THR A 16 28.75 -41.18 -19.21
CA THR A 16 28.46 -42.57 -18.79
C THR A 16 26.98 -42.70 -18.42
N LEU A 17 26.20 -43.40 -19.25
CA LEU A 17 24.94 -43.98 -18.78
C LEU A 17 25.28 -45.09 -17.77
N GLY A 18 24.88 -44.88 -16.51
CA GLY A 18 25.00 -45.88 -15.45
C GLY A 18 23.70 -45.93 -14.66
N ALA A 19 22.85 -46.91 -14.97
CA ALA A 19 21.61 -47.12 -14.22
C ALA A 19 21.90 -47.92 -12.94
N MET A 20 21.46 -47.41 -11.79
CA MET A 20 21.25 -48.22 -10.59
C MET A 20 19.91 -47.87 -9.95
N LEU A 21 19.25 -48.91 -9.44
CA LEU A 21 17.92 -48.85 -8.85
C LEU A 21 17.98 -48.45 -7.36
N THR A 22 16.91 -47.80 -6.92
CA THR A 22 16.33 -47.88 -5.56
C THR A 22 17.26 -47.75 -4.35
N THR A 23 17.26 -46.55 -3.75
CA THR A 23 17.14 -46.44 -2.29
C THR A 23 16.03 -45.45 -1.98
N GLY A 24 15.06 -45.84 -1.15
CA GLY A 24 13.93 -44.97 -0.80
C GLY A 24 14.33 -43.89 0.19
N LEU A 25 13.81 -42.67 0.01
CA LEU A 25 13.93 -41.60 0.99
C LEU A 25 12.57 -40.88 1.13
N LEU A 26 12.03 -40.90 2.34
CA LEU A 26 10.68 -40.43 2.65
C LEU A 26 10.64 -38.89 2.59
N ILE A 27 10.26 -38.33 1.44
CA ILE A 27 9.89 -36.92 1.33
C ILE A 27 8.50 -36.74 1.95
N SER A 28 8.46 -36.70 3.29
CA SER A 28 7.31 -36.27 4.10
C SER A 28 7.14 -34.75 4.01
N ALA A 29 7.14 -34.22 2.79
CA ALA A 29 6.74 -32.85 2.52
C ALA A 29 5.21 -32.80 2.56
N CYS A 30 4.67 -32.56 3.76
CA CYS A 30 3.35 -31.96 3.86
C CYS A 30 3.38 -30.69 3.02
N SER A 31 2.72 -30.72 1.86
CA SER A 31 2.43 -29.53 1.06
C SER A 31 1.37 -28.72 1.81
N GLU A 32 1.77 -28.16 2.95
CA GLU A 32 1.03 -27.10 3.64
C GLU A 32 1.21 -25.84 2.80
N GLN A 33 0.55 -25.87 1.64
CA GLN A 33 0.28 -24.74 0.79
C GLN A 33 -0.50 -23.75 1.65
N ARG A 34 0.25 -22.87 2.34
CA ARG A 34 -0.26 -21.72 3.08
C ARG A 34 -0.83 -20.73 2.08
N SER A 35 -2.01 -21.09 1.57
CA SER A 35 -2.96 -20.19 0.92
C SER A 35 -2.97 -18.92 1.75
N ALA A 36 -2.63 -17.80 1.11
CA ALA A 36 -2.56 -16.51 1.78
C ALA A 36 -3.95 -16.21 2.34
N LYS A 37 -4.13 -16.48 3.62
CA LYS A 37 -5.44 -16.53 4.26
C LYS A 37 -5.88 -15.10 4.57
N THR A 38 -6.33 -14.41 3.52
CA THR A 38 -6.92 -13.08 3.58
C THR A 38 -7.84 -13.03 4.79
N PRO A 39 -7.59 -12.15 5.78
CA PRO A 39 -8.41 -12.11 7.00
C PRO A 39 -9.88 -11.93 6.63
N PRO A 40 -10.81 -12.60 7.33
CA PRO A 40 -12.24 -12.49 7.03
C PRO A 40 -12.65 -11.01 7.02
N PRO A 41 -13.45 -10.56 6.02
CA PRO A 41 -13.57 -9.14 5.73
C PRO A 41 -14.18 -8.32 6.88
N ASP A 42 -15.05 -8.95 7.68
CA ASP A 42 -16.11 -8.25 8.43
C ASP A 42 -15.74 -7.78 9.84
N LYS A 43 -14.51 -8.03 10.32
CA LYS A 43 -13.98 -7.30 11.49
C LYS A 43 -13.67 -5.86 11.07
N LYS A 44 -14.68 -5.00 11.01
CA LYS A 44 -14.50 -3.54 10.99
C LYS A 44 -13.79 -3.13 12.27
N LEU A 45 -12.51 -2.79 12.17
CA LEU A 45 -11.76 -2.24 13.29
C LEU A 45 -12.17 -0.77 13.48
N THR A 46 -12.83 -0.48 14.61
CA THR A 46 -13.19 0.88 15.04
C THR A 46 -12.38 1.26 16.27
N THR A 47 -11.20 1.82 16.07
CA THR A 47 -10.48 2.62 17.07
C THR A 47 -10.81 4.12 16.87
N PRO A 48 -10.64 4.99 17.88
CA PRO A 48 -10.91 6.43 17.71
C PRO A 48 -10.19 7.06 16.51
N GLU A 49 -8.98 6.61 16.21
CA GLU A 49 -8.08 7.12 15.17
C GLU A 49 -8.58 6.70 13.78
N THR A 50 -9.05 5.44 13.64
CA THR A 50 -9.72 4.99 12.41
C THR A 50 -11.04 5.71 12.15
N LEU A 51 -11.77 6.12 13.21
CA LEU A 51 -13.00 6.90 13.12
C LEU A 51 -12.71 8.37 12.75
N VAL A 52 -11.68 8.98 13.34
CA VAL A 52 -11.19 10.32 12.96
C VAL A 52 -10.73 10.31 11.50
N GLY A 53 -10.00 9.27 11.06
CA GLY A 53 -9.61 9.10 9.66
C GLY A 53 -10.80 9.03 8.69
N ASP A 54 -11.84 8.23 9.01
CA ASP A 54 -13.06 8.20 8.19
C ASP A 54 -13.81 9.55 8.19
N MET A 55 -13.83 10.26 9.32
CA MET A 55 -14.45 11.58 9.45
C MET A 55 -13.72 12.64 8.62
N ARG A 56 -12.40 12.77 8.74
CA ARG A 56 -11.59 13.74 7.99
C ARG A 56 -11.58 13.45 6.49
N LYS A 57 -11.61 12.18 6.10
CA LYS A 57 -11.83 11.76 4.71
C LYS A 57 -13.15 12.30 4.17
N ASN A 58 -14.25 12.17 4.93
CA ASN A 58 -15.56 12.66 4.51
C ASN A 58 -15.58 14.20 4.45
N GLU A 59 -15.03 14.90 5.45
CA GLU A 59 -14.88 16.37 5.45
C GLU A 59 -14.15 16.87 4.19
N TYR A 60 -13.07 16.20 3.77
CA TYR A 60 -12.35 16.54 2.54
C TYR A 60 -13.13 16.17 1.27
N LYS A 61 -13.83 15.03 1.26
CA LYS A 61 -14.64 14.58 0.11
C LYS A 61 -15.85 15.48 -0.14
N GLU A 62 -16.44 16.04 0.91
CA GLU A 62 -17.57 16.97 0.84
C GLU A 62 -17.11 18.40 0.55
N ASN A 63 -15.94 18.80 1.06
CA ASN A 63 -15.38 20.14 0.86
C ASN A 63 -13.84 20.07 0.75
N PRO A 64 -13.28 19.95 -0.48
CA PRO A 64 -11.87 19.61 -0.71
C PRO A 64 -10.91 20.80 -0.55
N THR A 65 -10.97 21.50 0.59
CA THR A 65 -10.12 22.65 0.89
C THR A 65 -8.69 22.25 1.33
N PRO A 66 -7.71 23.16 1.22
CA PRO A 66 -6.39 22.97 1.82
C PRO A 66 -6.40 22.78 3.35
N GLU A 67 -7.44 23.27 4.04
CA GLU A 67 -7.62 23.05 5.48
C GLU A 67 -8.06 21.62 5.77
N ASN A 68 -9.06 21.11 5.04
CA ASN A 68 -9.55 19.74 5.20
C ASN A 68 -8.51 18.71 4.73
N ALA A 69 -7.69 19.04 3.73
CA ALA A 69 -6.53 18.25 3.37
C ALA A 69 -5.56 18.11 4.55
N ARG A 70 -5.18 19.22 5.21
CA ARG A 70 -4.30 19.18 6.40
C ARG A 70 -4.90 18.37 7.55
N LYS A 71 -6.21 18.45 7.80
CA LYS A 71 -6.90 17.63 8.81
C LYS A 71 -6.79 16.13 8.50
N MET A 72 -6.94 15.75 7.23
CA MET A 72 -6.80 14.36 6.80
C MET A 72 -5.34 13.89 6.81
N ASP A 73 -4.40 14.73 6.38
CA ASP A 73 -2.96 14.44 6.46
C ASP A 73 -2.51 14.23 7.92
N HIS A 74 -3.06 15.01 8.88
CA HIS A 74 -2.84 14.84 10.32
C HIS A 74 -3.39 13.51 10.85
N ALA A 75 -4.65 13.19 10.55
CA ALA A 75 -5.29 11.93 10.97
C ALA A 75 -4.55 10.69 10.43
N MET A 76 -4.01 10.77 9.22
CA MET A 76 -3.13 9.73 8.66
C MET A 76 -1.79 9.62 9.40
N ALA A 77 -1.20 10.73 9.83
CA ALA A 77 0.05 10.73 10.61
C ALA A 77 -0.13 10.18 12.03
N GLU A 78 -1.28 10.44 12.68
CA GLU A 78 -1.67 9.86 13.96
C GLU A 78 -1.83 8.33 13.84
N LEU A 79 -2.58 7.87 12.84
CA LEU A 79 -2.76 6.44 12.55
C LEU A 79 -1.44 5.73 12.21
N ASP A 80 -0.54 6.38 11.45
CA ASP A 80 0.80 5.86 11.19
C ASP A 80 1.69 5.88 12.46
N SER A 81 1.39 6.67 13.51
CA SER A 81 2.04 6.54 14.82
C SER A 81 1.56 5.30 15.57
N GLU A 82 0.24 5.10 15.70
CA GLU A 82 -0.33 3.91 16.33
C GLU A 82 0.21 2.61 15.74
N ILE A 83 0.29 2.55 14.40
CA ILE A 83 0.80 1.37 13.68
C ILE A 83 2.27 1.10 14.05
N ARG A 84 3.11 2.14 14.22
CA ARG A 84 4.51 2.01 14.63
C ARG A 84 4.64 1.60 16.10
N GLU A 85 3.83 2.18 16.98
CA GLU A 85 3.81 1.86 18.42
C GLU A 85 3.35 0.42 18.66
N LEU A 86 2.32 -0.03 17.95
CA LEU A 86 1.85 -1.42 17.99
C LEU A 86 2.87 -2.39 17.37
N GLN A 87 3.60 -2.01 16.32
CA GLN A 87 4.74 -2.78 15.80
C GLN A 87 5.84 -2.95 16.85
N GLU A 88 6.21 -1.88 17.56
CA GLU A 88 7.23 -1.93 18.62
C GLU A 88 6.79 -2.76 19.82
N LEU A 89 5.52 -2.68 20.22
CA LEU A 89 4.94 -3.55 21.25
C LEU A 89 4.98 -5.03 20.82
N THR A 90 4.53 -5.33 19.60
CA THR A 90 4.47 -6.70 19.03
C THR A 90 5.84 -7.38 18.94
N LYS A 91 6.93 -6.61 18.80
CA LYS A 91 8.32 -7.13 18.85
C LYS A 91 8.75 -7.58 20.24
N ARG A 92 8.13 -7.05 21.30
CA ARG A 92 8.51 -7.23 22.72
C ARG A 92 7.55 -8.19 23.45
N THR A 93 6.29 -8.27 23.02
CA THR A 93 5.28 -9.20 23.52
C THR A 93 5.51 -10.63 22.99
N SER A 94 5.02 -11.65 23.71
CA SER A 94 5.04 -13.05 23.26
C SER A 94 3.67 -13.74 23.48
N GLY A 95 3.56 -15.03 23.15
CA GLY A 95 2.37 -15.83 23.41
C GLY A 95 1.08 -15.33 22.70
N SER A 96 -0.06 -15.51 23.37
CA SER A 96 -1.39 -15.17 22.84
C SER A 96 -1.64 -13.67 22.68
N GLU A 97 -0.97 -12.84 23.48
CA GLU A 97 -1.04 -11.38 23.38
C GLU A 97 -0.36 -10.88 22.10
N LYS A 98 0.77 -11.47 21.72
CA LYS A 98 1.44 -11.18 20.45
C LYS A 98 0.52 -11.46 19.26
N ALA A 99 -0.12 -12.63 19.22
CA ALA A 99 -1.04 -12.99 18.13
C ALA A 99 -2.23 -12.01 18.01
N ARG A 100 -2.73 -11.48 19.14
CA ARG A 100 -3.78 -10.43 19.15
C ARG A 100 -3.25 -9.09 18.65
N ALA A 101 -2.03 -8.72 19.01
CA ALA A 101 -1.38 -7.50 18.53
C ALA A 101 -1.11 -7.57 17.02
N GLU A 102 -0.67 -8.72 16.51
CA GLU A 102 -0.51 -9.01 15.08
C GLU A 102 -1.85 -8.94 14.32
N GLU A 103 -2.95 -9.46 14.89
CA GLU A 103 -4.29 -9.30 14.30
C GLU A 103 -4.72 -7.83 14.24
N LYS A 104 -4.58 -7.05 15.34
CA LYS A 104 -4.91 -5.61 15.33
C LYS A 104 -4.02 -4.86 14.32
N LEU A 105 -2.75 -5.22 14.20
CA LEU A 105 -1.81 -4.55 13.29
C LEU A 105 -2.24 -4.69 11.82
N VAL A 106 -2.55 -5.92 11.37
CA VAL A 106 -2.99 -6.17 10.00
C VAL A 106 -4.30 -5.42 9.69
N LEU A 107 -5.21 -5.32 10.66
CA LEU A 107 -6.46 -4.56 10.52
C LEU A 107 -6.23 -3.04 10.44
N LEU A 108 -5.34 -2.48 11.27
CA LEU A 108 -4.96 -1.05 11.20
C LEU A 108 -4.29 -0.73 9.86
N GLN A 109 -3.33 -1.55 9.42
CA GLN A 109 -2.64 -1.36 8.14
C GLN A 109 -3.61 -1.40 6.96
N ARG A 110 -4.51 -2.39 6.92
CA ARG A 110 -5.57 -2.47 5.89
C ARG A 110 -6.44 -1.21 5.89
N LYS A 111 -6.89 -0.75 7.06
CA LYS A 111 -7.73 0.44 7.21
C LYS A 111 -7.01 1.73 6.79
N ARG A 112 -5.72 1.85 7.10
CA ARG A 112 -4.86 2.95 6.69
C ARG A 112 -4.70 3.00 5.16
N ASP A 113 -4.51 1.86 4.51
CA ASP A 113 -4.39 1.80 3.04
C ASP A 113 -5.75 1.97 2.32
N GLU A 114 -6.87 1.61 2.96
CA GLU A 114 -8.22 2.01 2.53
C GLU A 114 -8.39 3.54 2.57
N LEU A 115 -8.08 4.18 3.70
CA LEU A 115 -8.17 5.63 3.87
C LEU A 115 -7.28 6.39 2.88
N ALA A 116 -6.04 5.93 2.66
CA ALA A 116 -5.12 6.52 1.69
C ALA A 116 -5.66 6.42 0.25
N ARG A 117 -6.29 5.30 -0.12
CA ARG A 117 -6.90 5.12 -1.45
C ARG A 117 -8.07 6.06 -1.68
N ASP A 118 -9.04 6.07 -0.76
CA ASP A 118 -10.23 6.92 -0.85
C ASP A 118 -9.87 8.41 -0.93
N TYR A 119 -8.87 8.83 -0.13
CA TYR A 119 -8.41 10.22 -0.06
C TYR A 119 -7.65 10.65 -1.33
N ASN A 120 -6.84 9.76 -1.91
CA ASN A 120 -6.20 10.03 -3.21
C ASN A 120 -7.23 10.10 -4.36
N GLU A 121 -8.29 9.27 -4.31
CA GLU A 121 -9.40 9.38 -5.27
C GLU A 121 -10.15 10.72 -5.12
N ALA A 122 -10.40 11.16 -3.88
CA ALA A 122 -11.00 12.47 -3.60
C ALA A 122 -10.12 13.63 -4.12
N LYS A 123 -8.78 13.57 -3.90
CA LYS A 123 -7.82 14.55 -4.44
C LYS A 123 -7.88 14.62 -5.97
N TYR A 124 -7.92 13.47 -6.64
CA TYR A 124 -8.04 13.40 -8.11
C TYR A 124 -9.36 13.99 -8.62
N ARG A 125 -10.50 13.65 -7.98
CA ARG A 125 -11.81 14.22 -8.32
C ARG A 125 -11.83 15.74 -8.17
N ALA A 126 -11.33 16.26 -7.04
CA ALA A 126 -11.26 17.70 -6.78
C ALA A 126 -10.44 18.45 -7.85
N ALA A 127 -9.26 17.95 -8.21
CA ALA A 127 -8.42 18.56 -9.25
C ALA A 127 -9.06 18.51 -10.65
N VAL A 128 -9.80 17.44 -10.96
CA VAL A 128 -10.56 17.33 -12.22
C VAL A 128 -11.74 18.32 -12.27
N ASP A 129 -12.42 18.55 -11.14
CA ASP A 129 -13.53 19.48 -11.07
C ASP A 129 -13.06 20.95 -11.05
N GLU A 130 -11.94 21.27 -10.38
CA GLU A 130 -11.24 22.56 -10.49
C GLU A 130 -10.86 22.88 -11.94
N ALA A 131 -10.31 21.90 -12.67
CA ALA A 131 -9.96 22.06 -14.09
C ALA A 131 -11.20 22.30 -14.98
N LYS A 132 -12.33 21.64 -14.72
CA LYS A 132 -13.60 21.91 -15.43
C LYS A 132 -14.10 23.32 -15.16
N GLU A 133 -14.03 23.78 -13.91
CA GLU A 133 -14.45 25.13 -13.52
C GLU A 133 -13.58 26.20 -14.19
N ALA A 134 -12.25 26.02 -14.21
CA ALA A 134 -11.34 26.90 -14.93
C ALA A 134 -11.69 26.99 -16.43
N VAL A 135 -11.93 25.86 -17.09
CA VAL A 135 -12.35 25.80 -18.50
C VAL A 135 -13.71 26.47 -18.73
N ARG A 136 -14.69 26.25 -17.84
CA ARG A 136 -16.01 26.89 -17.91
C ARG A 136 -15.90 28.41 -17.79
N ASN A 137 -15.19 28.89 -16.79
CA ASN A 137 -15.01 30.32 -16.53
C ASN A 137 -14.27 31.02 -17.67
N PHE A 138 -13.26 30.37 -18.27
CA PHE A 138 -12.61 30.85 -19.48
C PHE A 138 -13.56 30.87 -20.69
N GLY A 139 -14.42 29.85 -20.85
CA GLY A 139 -15.45 29.79 -21.88
C GLY A 139 -16.47 30.93 -21.79
N GLU A 140 -16.99 31.23 -20.59
CA GLU A 140 -17.91 32.36 -20.40
C GLU A 140 -17.20 33.71 -20.61
N ALA A 141 -15.94 33.86 -20.17
CA ALA A 141 -15.15 35.06 -20.44
C ALA A 141 -14.93 35.29 -21.95
N LEU A 142 -14.68 34.23 -22.72
CA LEU A 142 -14.57 34.31 -24.18
C LEU A 142 -15.91 34.69 -24.84
N LYS A 143 -17.04 34.13 -24.41
CA LYS A 143 -18.36 34.54 -24.93
C LYS A 143 -18.58 36.04 -24.73
N ASN A 144 -18.41 36.51 -23.50
CA ASN A 144 -18.61 37.92 -23.12
C ASN A 144 -17.67 38.88 -23.86
N ALA A 145 -16.49 38.42 -24.28
CA ALA A 145 -15.55 39.21 -25.09
C ALA A 145 -15.87 39.20 -26.60
N VAL A 146 -16.57 38.17 -27.10
CA VAL A 146 -16.88 37.97 -28.54
C VAL A 146 -18.31 38.41 -28.88
N THR A 147 -19.22 38.51 -27.92
CA THR A 147 -20.48 39.25 -28.04
C THR A 147 -20.27 40.69 -27.56
N PRO A 148 -19.95 41.66 -28.44
CA PRO A 148 -20.02 43.06 -28.05
C PRO A 148 -21.46 43.41 -27.62
N ASP A 149 -21.59 44.34 -26.68
CA ASP A 149 -22.87 44.80 -26.14
C ASP A 149 -23.68 45.56 -27.21
N SER A 150 -24.50 44.82 -27.96
CA SER A 150 -25.26 45.31 -29.14
C SER A 150 -26.40 46.29 -28.82
N ASN A 151 -26.47 46.84 -27.61
CA ASN A 151 -27.54 47.74 -27.15
C ASN A 151 -26.98 49.00 -26.47
N LYS A 152 -26.39 49.90 -27.27
CA LYS A 152 -26.13 51.31 -26.91
C LYS A 152 -26.39 52.24 -28.09
#